data_AF-A0A1H6R5J7-F1
#
_entry.id   AF-A0A1H6R5J7-F1
#
_cell.length_a   1.000
_cell.length_b   1.000
_cell.length_c   1.000
_cell.angle_alpha   90.00
_cell.angle_beta   90.00
_cell.angle_gamma   90.00
#
_symmetry.space_group_name_H-M   'P 1'
#
loop_
_entity.id
_entity.type
_entity.pdbx_description
1 polymer ?
#
loop_
_entity_poly.entity_id
_entity_poly.type
_entity_poly.pdbx_seq_one_letter_code
_entity_poly.pdbx_strand_id
1 'polypeptide(L)'
;MVGVDKNYILFSSVVIEIASKKFNAGVSHEEAEPFVKALYGKYIGLNLPQPDLTWISATPKSAKAWIADELEGKFTSYGPRPRWLHEPSWRYLDGVPMSFVHQFSVEAGGDEYYGGVMTYVFFGRNFIGGEDWELVVKMIQQDKDEAGSTFL
;
A
#
# COMPACT_ATOMS: atom_id res chain seq x y z
N MET A 1 5.78 25.56 -10.61
CA MET A 1 5.76 24.20 -11.17
C MET A 1 6.93 23.45 -10.57
N VAL A 2 6.69 22.69 -9.49
CA VAL A 2 7.72 21.83 -8.90
C VAL A 2 7.91 20.69 -9.88
N GLY A 3 9.06 20.63 -10.55
CA GLY A 3 9.36 19.54 -11.49
C GLY A 3 9.24 18.22 -10.76
N VAL A 4 8.43 17.30 -11.30
CA VAL A 4 8.30 15.97 -10.71
C VAL A 4 9.68 15.33 -10.70
N ASP A 5 10.13 14.91 -9.52
CA ASP A 5 11.40 14.22 -9.37
C ASP A 5 11.32 12.87 -10.10
N LYS A 6 11.97 12.81 -11.27
CA LYS A 6 11.97 11.63 -12.13
C LYS A 6 12.54 10.41 -11.41
N ASN A 7 13.53 10.61 -10.55
CA ASN A 7 14.16 9.52 -9.81
C ASN A 7 13.19 8.97 -8.75
N TYR A 8 12.42 9.85 -8.10
CA TYR A 8 11.34 9.43 -7.21
C TYR A 8 10.26 8.61 -7.93
N ILE A 9 9.83 9.02 -9.14
CA ILE A 9 8.84 8.25 -9.92
C ILE A 9 9.37 6.84 -10.21
N LEU A 10 10.60 6.75 -10.70
CA LEU A 10 11.23 5.48 -11.08
C LEU A 10 11.46 4.57 -9.88
N PHE A 11 11.83 5.15 -8.73
CA PHE A 11 11.91 4.40 -7.49
C PHE A 11 10.52 3.88 -7.05
N SER A 12 9.51 4.76 -7.07
CA SER A 12 8.15 4.44 -6.66
C SER A 12 7.54 3.33 -7.51
N SER A 13 7.81 3.26 -8.82
CA SER A 13 7.32 2.18 -9.67
C SER A 13 7.87 0.81 -9.26
N VAL A 14 9.12 0.75 -8.79
CA VAL A 14 9.73 -0.48 -8.26
C VAL A 14 9.11 -0.85 -6.92
N VAL A 15 8.84 0.12 -6.04
CA VAL A 15 8.14 -0.11 -4.76
C VAL A 15 6.73 -0.66 -5.04
N ILE A 16 5.99 -0.09 -5.99
CA ILE A 16 4.66 -0.56 -6.42
C ILE A 16 4.74 -2.02 -6.89
N GLU A 17 5.69 -2.33 -7.77
CA GLU A 17 5.86 -3.69 -8.29
C GLU A 17 6.08 -4.70 -7.16
N ILE A 18 7.01 -4.40 -6.25
CA ILE A 18 7.40 -5.31 -5.16
C ILE A 18 6.27 -5.43 -4.13
N ALA A 19 5.68 -4.32 -3.71
CA ALA A 19 4.59 -4.30 -2.73
C ALA A 19 3.38 -5.13 -3.22
N SER A 20 2.99 -4.92 -4.49
CA SER A 20 1.87 -5.64 -5.09
C SER A 20 2.17 -7.15 -5.21
N LYS A 21 3.31 -7.52 -5.82
CA LYS A 21 3.62 -8.93 -6.11
C LYS A 21 4.03 -9.76 -4.89
N LYS A 22 4.80 -9.20 -3.95
CA LYS A 22 5.35 -9.94 -2.81
C LYS A 22 4.46 -9.87 -1.57
N PHE A 23 3.70 -8.79 -1.41
CA PHE A 23 2.96 -8.52 -0.17
C PHE A 23 1.46 -8.33 -0.35
N ASN A 24 0.93 -8.36 -1.58
CA ASN A 24 -0.47 -8.04 -1.89
C ASN A 24 -0.87 -6.67 -1.32
N ALA A 25 0.00 -5.67 -1.46
CA ALA A 25 -0.20 -4.35 -0.86
C ALA A 25 -0.15 -3.23 -1.91
N GLY A 26 -1.11 -2.31 -1.81
CA GLY A 26 -1.14 -1.07 -2.61
C GLY A 26 -0.30 0.02 -1.97
N VAL A 27 0.45 0.76 -2.78
CA VAL A 27 1.30 1.89 -2.36
C VAL A 27 1.15 3.12 -3.29
N SER A 28 0.20 3.09 -4.22
CA SER A 28 0.06 4.07 -5.31
C SER A 28 -0.90 5.23 -5.03
N HIS A 29 -1.71 5.15 -3.98
CA HIS A 29 -2.67 6.21 -3.63
C HIS A 29 -2.08 7.23 -2.64
N GLU A 30 -2.77 8.35 -2.46
CA GLU A 30 -2.29 9.52 -1.70
C GLU A 30 -1.82 9.19 -0.28
N GLU A 31 -2.57 8.40 0.50
CA GLU A 31 -2.15 8.07 1.88
C GLU A 31 -0.83 7.28 1.98
N ALA A 32 -0.42 6.60 0.89
CA ALA A 32 0.83 5.87 0.83
C ALA A 32 2.02 6.77 0.46
N GLU A 33 1.77 7.98 -0.05
CA GLU A 33 2.83 8.87 -0.52
C GLU A 33 3.87 9.18 0.57
N PRO A 34 3.51 9.50 1.84
CA PRO A 34 4.50 9.75 2.87
C PRO A 34 5.36 8.51 3.18
N PHE A 35 4.78 7.31 3.11
CA PHE A 35 5.50 6.05 3.28
C PHE A 35 6.57 5.88 2.19
N VAL A 36 6.18 6.07 0.92
CA VAL A 36 7.09 5.91 -0.23
C VAL A 36 8.16 7.00 -0.25
N LYS A 37 7.80 8.25 0.09
CA LYS A 37 8.76 9.35 0.27
C LYS A 37 9.79 9.07 1.36
N ALA A 38 9.36 8.52 2.50
CA ALA A 38 10.28 8.15 3.58
C ALA A 38 11.26 7.04 3.15
N LEU A 39 10.77 6.02 2.41
CA LEU A 39 11.62 4.99 1.82
C LEU A 39 12.62 5.57 0.81
N TYR A 40 12.16 6.46 -0.07
CA TYR A 40 13.02 7.11 -1.04
C TYR A 40 14.11 7.97 -0.39
N GLY A 41 13.74 8.75 0.62
CA GLY A 41 14.68 9.56 1.40
C GLY A 41 15.77 8.73 2.08
N LYS A 42 15.45 7.53 2.56
CA LYS A 42 16.46 6.57 3.04
C LYS A 42 17.34 6.09 1.90
N TYR A 43 16.75 5.72 0.76
CA TYR A 43 17.44 5.10 -0.36
C TYR A 43 18.54 6.00 -0.96
N ILE A 44 18.25 7.28 -1.19
CA ILE A 44 19.18 8.22 -1.83
C ILE A 44 20.43 8.50 -0.99
N GLY A 45 20.37 8.28 0.33
CA GLY A 45 21.52 8.40 1.22
C GLY A 45 22.46 7.19 1.21
N LEU A 46 22.12 6.12 0.48
CA LEU A 46 22.88 4.89 0.45
C LEU A 46 23.84 4.85 -0.74
N ASN A 47 24.91 4.06 -0.59
CA ASN A 47 25.82 3.72 -1.69
C ASN A 47 25.23 2.61 -2.58
N LEU A 48 24.01 2.81 -3.06
CA LEU A 48 23.29 1.93 -3.99
C LEU A 48 23.12 2.64 -5.35
N PRO A 49 22.90 1.88 -6.44
CA PRO A 49 22.61 2.46 -7.75
C PRO A 49 21.44 3.44 -7.66
N GLN A 50 21.60 4.67 -8.12
CA GLN A 50 20.53 5.66 -8.06
C GLN A 50 19.48 5.39 -9.14
N PRO A 51 18.21 5.77 -8.93
CA PRO A 51 17.18 5.61 -9.95
C PRO A 51 17.50 6.49 -11.16
N ASP A 52 17.41 5.89 -12.34
CA ASP A 52 17.55 6.56 -13.62
C ASP A 52 16.69 5.87 -14.68
N LEU A 53 16.67 6.40 -15.91
CA LEU A 53 15.81 5.87 -16.97
C LEU A 53 16.11 4.41 -17.34
N THR A 54 17.27 3.86 -17.00
CA THR A 54 17.58 2.44 -17.23
C THR A 54 16.75 1.52 -16.35
N TRP A 55 16.22 2.02 -15.23
CA TRP A 55 15.35 1.24 -14.34
C TRP A 55 14.02 0.83 -14.98
N ILE A 56 13.59 1.53 -16.04
CA ILE A 56 12.39 1.19 -16.81
C ILE A 56 12.53 -0.20 -17.45
N SER A 57 13.71 -0.51 -17.97
CA SER A 57 13.99 -1.78 -18.65
C SER A 57 14.65 -2.80 -17.73
N ALA A 58 15.54 -2.36 -16.83
CA ALA A 58 16.30 -3.25 -15.96
C ALA A 58 16.68 -2.58 -14.64
N THR A 59 15.78 -2.62 -13.65
CA THR A 59 16.13 -2.20 -12.28
C THR A 59 17.25 -3.07 -11.71
N PRO A 60 18.31 -2.49 -11.10
CA PRO A 60 19.38 -3.24 -10.45
C PRO A 60 18.88 -4.21 -9.37
N LYS A 61 19.45 -5.43 -9.34
CA LYS A 61 19.07 -6.47 -8.36
C LYS A 61 19.28 -6.03 -6.91
N SER A 62 20.36 -5.30 -6.63
CA SER A 62 20.64 -4.76 -5.29
C SER A 62 19.58 -3.76 -4.83
N ALA A 63 19.08 -2.91 -5.74
CA ALA A 63 17.99 -1.99 -5.46
C ALA A 63 16.69 -2.73 -5.15
N LYS A 64 16.31 -3.70 -6.00
CA LYS A 64 15.12 -4.52 -5.77
C LYS A 64 15.20 -5.30 -4.45
N ALA A 65 16.36 -5.87 -4.13
CA ALA A 65 16.58 -6.59 -2.88
C ALA A 65 16.42 -5.67 -1.67
N TRP A 66 17.09 -4.51 -1.67
CA TRP A 66 16.96 -3.54 -0.58
C TRP A 66 15.51 -3.07 -0.38
N ILE A 67 14.78 -2.77 -1.46
CA ILE A 67 13.36 -2.40 -1.35
C ILE A 67 12.54 -3.55 -0.75
N ALA A 68 12.75 -4.79 -1.22
CA ALA A 68 12.03 -5.94 -0.73
C ALA A 68 12.32 -6.24 0.75
N ASP A 69 13.51 -5.91 1.24
CA ASP A 69 13.91 -6.06 2.64
C ASP A 69 13.29 -4.95 3.50
N GLU A 70 13.30 -3.69 3.05
CA GLU A 70 12.65 -2.58 3.79
C GLU A 70 11.13 -2.73 3.88
N LEU A 71 10.49 -3.37 2.90
CA LEU A 71 9.06 -3.68 2.90
C LEU A 71 8.71 -4.90 3.75
N GLU A 72 9.69 -5.73 4.11
CA GLU A 72 9.46 -6.94 4.90
C GLU A 72 8.84 -6.58 6.27
N GLY A 73 7.75 -7.26 6.64
CA GLY A 73 7.03 -7.00 7.87
C GLY A 73 6.25 -5.66 7.94
N LYS A 74 6.25 -4.83 6.89
CA LYS A 74 5.49 -3.55 6.90
C LYS A 74 3.99 -3.76 6.70
N PHE A 75 3.60 -4.78 5.96
CA PHE A 75 2.20 -5.09 5.64
C PHE A 75 1.68 -6.22 6.53
N THR A 76 1.24 -5.85 7.74
CA THR A 76 0.77 -6.80 8.75
C THR A 76 -0.65 -7.28 8.47
N SER A 77 -0.88 -8.59 8.57
CA SER A 77 -2.18 -9.23 8.37
C SER A 77 -2.51 -10.11 9.57
N TYR A 78 -3.66 -9.89 10.20
CA TYR A 78 -4.20 -10.77 11.24
C TYR A 78 -4.96 -11.92 10.58
N GLY A 79 -4.21 -12.96 10.20
CA GLY A 79 -4.74 -14.10 9.45
C GLY A 79 -4.29 -14.07 7.98
N PRO A 80 -5.03 -14.73 7.07
CA PRO A 80 -4.69 -14.74 5.65
C PRO A 80 -4.58 -13.32 5.08
N ARG A 81 -3.62 -13.10 4.20
CA ARG A 81 -3.49 -11.83 3.46
C ARG A 81 -4.77 -11.52 2.66
N PRO A 82 -5.06 -10.23 2.40
CA PRO A 82 -6.22 -9.85 1.60
C PRO A 82 -6.16 -10.49 0.20
N ARG A 83 -7.29 -11.04 -0.20
CA ARG A 83 -7.59 -11.48 -1.57
C ARG A 83 -8.36 -10.37 -2.25
N TRP A 84 -7.62 -9.51 -2.93
CA TRP A 84 -8.17 -8.40 -3.70
C TRP A 84 -9.02 -8.91 -4.87
N LEU A 85 -10.11 -8.21 -5.16
CA LEU A 85 -10.87 -8.39 -6.40
C LEU A 85 -10.12 -7.72 -7.56
N HIS A 86 -9.54 -6.55 -7.30
CA HIS A 86 -8.78 -5.76 -8.26
C HIS A 86 -7.36 -5.49 -7.77
N GLU A 87 -6.79 -4.34 -8.15
CA GLU A 87 -5.47 -3.94 -7.68
C GLU A 87 -5.41 -3.83 -6.15
N PRO A 88 -4.31 -4.28 -5.51
CA PRO A 88 -4.11 -4.11 -4.09
C PRO A 88 -4.23 -2.64 -3.66
N SER A 89 -4.98 -2.39 -2.59
CA SER A 89 -5.22 -1.04 -2.07
C SER A 89 -5.02 -1.08 -0.56
N TRP A 90 -3.80 -0.95 -0.05
CA TRP A 90 -3.56 -1.10 1.39
C TRP A 90 -3.88 0.22 2.13
N ARG A 91 -4.52 0.22 3.32
CA ARG A 91 -4.79 1.49 4.04
C ARG A 91 -3.61 1.97 4.86
N TYR A 92 -3.49 3.29 5.02
CA TYR A 92 -2.43 3.93 5.79
C TYR A 92 -3.02 4.89 6.81
N LEU A 93 -2.28 5.13 7.87
CA LEU A 93 -2.55 6.15 8.86
C LEU A 93 -1.26 6.95 9.06
N ASP A 94 -1.28 8.24 8.73
CA ASP A 94 -0.13 9.14 8.82
C ASP A 94 1.15 8.60 8.16
N GLY A 95 1.00 7.99 6.97
CA GLY A 95 2.12 7.40 6.23
C GLY A 95 2.60 6.06 6.76
N VAL A 96 1.90 5.45 7.70
CA VAL A 96 2.20 4.11 8.22
C VAL A 96 1.18 3.11 7.69
N PRO A 97 1.60 1.98 7.07
CA PRO A 97 0.68 0.93 6.67
C PRO A 97 -0.13 0.41 7.87
N MET A 98 -1.46 0.40 7.75
CA MET A 98 -2.35 -0.16 8.75
C MET A 98 -2.30 -1.70 8.73
N SER A 99 -2.78 -2.34 9.78
CA SER A 99 -2.87 -3.81 9.81
C SER A 99 -4.17 -4.26 9.15
N PHE A 100 -4.08 -5.19 8.19
CA PHE A 100 -5.25 -5.86 7.65
C PHE A 100 -5.83 -6.82 8.70
N VAL A 101 -7.15 -6.78 8.88
CA VAL A 101 -7.83 -7.56 9.93
C VAL A 101 -8.78 -8.58 9.33
N HIS A 102 -9.60 -8.17 8.37
CA HIS A 102 -10.64 -9.03 7.84
C HIS A 102 -11.10 -8.57 6.46
N GLN A 103 -11.68 -9.51 5.71
CA GLN A 103 -12.46 -9.21 4.52
C GLN A 103 -13.75 -10.01 4.52
N PHE A 104 -14.82 -9.42 3.99
CA PHE A 104 -16.12 -10.07 3.87
C PHE A 104 -16.86 -9.50 2.66
N SER A 105 -17.79 -10.28 2.11
CA SER A 105 -18.69 -9.86 1.05
C SER A 105 -20.14 -10.03 1.47
N VAL A 106 -21.01 -9.15 0.99
CA VAL A 106 -22.46 -9.35 1.08
C VAL A 106 -22.89 -10.19 -0.12
N GLU A 107 -23.65 -11.25 0.12
CA GLU A 107 -24.15 -12.12 -0.94
C GLU A 107 -25.05 -11.33 -1.92
N ALA A 108 -24.93 -11.65 -3.21
CA ALA A 108 -25.75 -11.03 -4.24
C ALA A 108 -27.25 -11.32 -3.97
N GLY A 109 -28.06 -10.27 -3.91
CA GLY A 109 -29.50 -10.36 -3.59
C GLY A 109 -29.85 -10.21 -2.11
N GLY A 110 -28.86 -10.10 -1.21
CA GLY A 110 -29.09 -9.76 0.21
C GLY A 110 -29.30 -8.26 0.46
N ASP A 111 -28.80 -7.42 -0.44
CA ASP A 111 -28.91 -5.96 -0.43
C ASP A 111 -28.65 -5.41 -1.84
N GLU A 112 -29.45 -4.45 -2.32
CA GLU A 112 -29.32 -3.89 -3.67
C GLU A 112 -28.07 -3.02 -3.86
N TYR A 113 -27.48 -2.53 -2.76
CA TYR A 113 -26.36 -1.59 -2.78
C TYR A 113 -25.01 -2.26 -2.47
N TYR A 114 -25.00 -3.28 -1.62
CA TYR A 114 -23.79 -3.98 -1.19
C TYR A 114 -23.62 -5.37 -1.81
N GLY A 115 -24.63 -5.88 -2.53
CA GLY A 115 -24.57 -7.17 -3.18
C GLY A 115 -23.38 -7.26 -4.15
N GLY A 116 -22.48 -8.22 -3.92
CA GLY A 116 -21.29 -8.40 -4.77
C GLY A 116 -20.06 -7.58 -4.37
N VAL A 117 -20.19 -6.65 -3.43
CA VAL A 117 -19.07 -5.83 -2.92
C VAL A 117 -18.22 -6.61 -1.94
N MET A 118 -16.89 -6.60 -2.12
CA MET A 118 -15.92 -7.08 -1.15
C MET A 118 -15.43 -5.91 -0.30
N THR A 119 -15.61 -6.02 1.03
CA THR A 119 -15.13 -5.05 2.00
C THR A 119 -13.88 -5.57 2.70
N TYR A 120 -12.85 -4.72 2.80
CA TYR A 120 -11.57 -4.99 3.48
C TYR A 120 -11.44 -4.05 4.68
N VAL A 121 -11.06 -4.58 5.84
CA VAL A 121 -11.00 -3.84 7.10
C VAL A 121 -9.56 -3.73 7.58
N PHE A 122 -9.16 -2.51 7.94
CA PHE A 122 -7.83 -2.17 8.40
C PHE A 122 -7.87 -1.44 9.75
N PHE A 123 -6.99 -1.83 10.67
CA PHE A 123 -6.81 -1.19 11.97
C PHE A 123 -5.49 -0.43 12.05
N GLY A 124 -5.55 0.78 12.58
CA GLY A 124 -4.43 1.64 12.89
C GLY A 124 -4.54 2.15 14.32
N ARG A 125 -3.41 2.56 14.88
CA ARG A 125 -3.36 3.21 16.20
C ARG A 125 -3.01 4.67 15.99
N ASN A 126 -3.89 5.56 16.42
CA ASN A 126 -3.59 6.99 16.47
C ASN A 126 -3.22 7.37 17.91
N PHE A 127 -2.04 7.93 18.13
CA PHE A 127 -1.58 8.31 19.46
C PHE A 127 -2.07 9.73 19.79
N ILE A 128 -2.86 9.87 20.84
CA ILE A 128 -3.49 11.14 21.25
C ILE A 128 -2.73 11.83 22.40
N GLY A 129 -1.70 11.19 22.95
CA GLY A 129 -0.77 11.78 23.92
C GLY A 129 -0.13 10.73 24.83
N GLY A 130 1.20 10.75 24.98
CA GLY A 130 1.90 9.78 25.82
C GLY A 130 1.69 8.34 25.33
N GLU A 131 1.15 7.47 26.19
CA GLU A 131 0.77 6.09 25.84
C GLU A 131 -0.70 5.95 25.40
N ASP A 132 -1.50 7.02 25.48
CA ASP A 132 -2.91 7.00 25.08
C ASP A 132 -3.04 6.95 23.57
N TRP A 133 -3.88 6.03 23.09
CA TRP A 133 -4.16 5.83 21.68
C TRP A 133 -5.62 5.49 21.45
N GLU A 134 -6.11 5.82 20.26
CA GLU A 134 -7.41 5.43 19.76
C GLU A 134 -7.28 4.46 18.57
N LEU A 135 -8.24 3.55 18.47
CA LEU A 135 -8.35 2.64 17.33
C LEU A 135 -8.94 3.38 16.15
N VAL A 136 -8.18 3.49 15.07
CA VAL A 136 -8.69 3.96 13.78
C VAL A 136 -9.04 2.74 12.94
N VAL A 137 -10.29 2.66 12.51
CA VAL A 137 -10.76 1.66 11.56
C VAL A 137 -10.95 2.34 10.22
N LYS A 138 -10.30 1.81 9.17
CA LYS A 138 -10.52 2.23 7.79
C LYS A 138 -10.99 1.04 6.98
N MET A 139 -11.81 1.31 5.97
CA MET A 139 -12.34 0.27 5.10
C MET A 139 -12.06 0.58 3.64
N ILE A 140 -12.05 -0.48 2.84
CA ILE A 140 -12.04 -0.38 1.38
C ILE A 140 -13.12 -1.27 0.85
N GLN A 141 -13.78 -0.82 -0.20
CA GLN A 141 -14.71 -1.62 -0.97
C GLN A 141 -14.22 -1.77 -2.41
N GLN A 142 -14.35 -2.99 -2.93
CA GLN A 142 -14.16 -3.29 -4.35
C GLN A 142 -15.42 -4.00 -4.84
N ASP A 143 -15.98 -3.50 -5.94
CA ASP A 143 -17.09 -4.16 -6.63
C ASP A 143 -16.54 -5.27 -7.53
N LYS A 144 -17.27 -6.35 -7.78
CA LYS A 144 -16.84 -7.37 -8.75
C LYS A 144 -16.95 -6.90 -10.19
N ASP A 145 -17.92 -6.03 -10.47
CA ASP A 145 -18.30 -5.61 -11.81
C ASP A 145 -17.65 -4.27 -12.22
N GLU A 146 -17.14 -3.52 -11.25
CA GLU A 146 -16.44 -2.25 -11.47
C GLU A 146 -14.99 -2.29 -10.96
N ALA A 147 -14.04 -1.97 -11.85
CA ALA A 147 -12.62 -1.93 -11.50
C ALA A 147 -12.31 -0.73 -10.60
N GLY A 148 -11.52 -0.97 -9.56
CA GLY A 148 -11.02 0.08 -8.67
C GLY A 148 -11.32 -0.22 -7.20
N SER A 149 -11.14 0.82 -6.37
CA SER A 149 -11.32 0.75 -4.92
C SER A 149 -11.99 2.02 -4.42
N THR A 150 -13.05 1.85 -3.63
CA THR A 150 -13.68 2.94 -2.86
C THR A 150 -13.08 2.94 -1.45
N PHE A 151 -12.54 4.08 -1.04
CA PHE A 151 -11.91 4.26 0.27
C PHE A 151 -12.91 4.88 1.25
N LEU A 152 -13.16 4.19 2.37
CA LEU A 152 -14.12 4.55 3.41
C LEU A 152 -13.42 4.84 4.75
#